data_AF-A0A6N7AVD5-F1
#
_entry.id   AF-A0A6N7AVD5-F1
#
_cell.length_a   1.000
_cell.length_b   1.000
_cell.length_c   1.000
_cell.angle_alpha   90.00
_cell.angle_beta   90.00
_cell.angle_gamma   90.00
#
_symmetry.space_group_name_H-M   'P 1'
#
loop_
_entity.id
_entity.type
_entity.pdbx_description
1 polymer ?
#
loop_
_entity_poly.entity_id
_entity_poly.type
_entity_poly.pdbx_seq_one_letter_code
_entity_poly.pdbx_strand_id
1 'polypeptide(L)'
;MKSTENQKPLREAFASKGLYDDSSGKEQEAKILHAFLQRLQLGHYRVVLSERPDFFLNFALNGQSVCVGCEVTYYFADNGRHGSAQARFVRQWKRFAKSLRVALDKEGKKYKHLYGAIHFNNPNFKIMDRFDNSAFISEIVFAVKNAKNKHHIKRFNKDTLPLLREHVDHVYLKDTTPETGILWWPSHLQSGKISDSTNKLIKIIKEKNVSAHSYDWVNADEKWLLIYGAAEGIADMMVIEHDPAIHDKLGGLRFDRVYIWDKFFERIYQIYPQFLNVFSAVSRVLYRKNYPPAVRSFILSPNKVT
;
A
#
# COMPACT_ATOMS: atom_id res chain seq x y z
N MET A 1 2.30 -37.55 10.86
CA MET A 1 3.43 -36.72 11.32
C MET A 1 2.92 -35.32 11.60
N LYS A 2 3.12 -34.83 12.83
CA LYS A 2 2.83 -33.46 13.26
C LYS A 2 3.88 -32.54 12.62
N SER A 3 3.44 -31.52 11.88
CA SER A 3 4.26 -30.32 11.59
C SER A 3 3.44 -29.07 11.94
N THR A 4 3.05 -28.99 13.21
CA THR A 4 2.57 -27.77 13.85
C THR A 4 3.77 -27.10 14.51
N GLU A 5 4.63 -26.44 13.73
CA GLU A 5 5.60 -25.49 14.29
C GLU A 5 6.03 -24.51 13.19
N ASN A 6 5.98 -23.21 13.51
CA ASN A 6 6.34 -22.05 12.70
C ASN A 6 5.33 -21.46 11.69
N GLN A 7 4.01 -21.54 11.96
CA GLN A 7 2.99 -20.74 11.24
C GLN A 7 2.78 -19.31 11.80
N LYS A 8 3.47 -18.91 12.87
CA LYS A 8 3.23 -17.63 13.57
C LYS A 8 3.85 -16.37 12.91
N PRO A 9 5.08 -16.37 12.36
CA PRO A 9 5.72 -15.11 11.93
C PRO A 9 5.04 -14.45 10.72
N LEU A 10 4.42 -15.23 9.83
CA LEU A 10 3.87 -14.73 8.57
C LEU A 10 2.43 -14.21 8.71
N ARG A 11 1.61 -14.77 9.61
CA ARG A 11 0.26 -14.25 9.88
C ARG A 11 0.29 -12.83 10.47
N GLU A 12 1.31 -12.54 11.28
CA GLU A 12 1.57 -11.18 11.78
C GLU A 12 2.13 -10.25 10.67
N ALA A 13 2.81 -10.78 9.65
CA ALA A 13 3.30 -10.01 8.51
C ALA A 13 2.21 -9.64 7.48
N PHE A 14 1.16 -10.46 7.34
CA PHE A 14 0.00 -10.17 6.46
C PHE A 14 -0.98 -9.16 7.07
N ALA A 15 -0.87 -8.89 8.37
CA ALA A 15 -1.66 -7.91 9.11
C ALA A 15 -1.10 -6.47 9.00
N SER A 16 -0.31 -6.15 7.98
CA SER A 16 0.02 -4.76 7.66
C SER A 16 -1.16 -4.05 6.99
N LYS A 17 -2.34 -4.06 7.63
CA LYS A 17 -3.47 -3.14 7.38
C LYS A 17 -3.21 -1.75 7.97
N GLY A 18 -2.03 -1.53 8.57
CA GLY A 18 -1.58 -0.24 9.01
C GLY A 18 -1.14 0.62 7.82
N LEU A 19 -1.74 1.79 7.68
CA LEU A 19 -1.13 2.93 6.99
C LEU A 19 0.23 3.16 7.67
N TYR A 20 1.34 2.83 7.00
CA TYR A 20 2.68 2.96 7.58
C TYR A 20 3.05 4.42 7.88
N ASP A 21 3.81 4.59 8.95
CA ASP A 21 4.10 5.84 9.65
C ASP A 21 5.29 6.62 9.04
N ASP A 22 5.13 7.94 8.96
CA ASP A 22 6.09 9.05 8.84
C ASP A 22 7.20 9.08 7.76
N SER A 23 7.51 8.01 7.02
CA SER A 23 8.47 8.12 5.91
C SER A 23 7.87 8.85 4.71
N SER A 24 8.57 9.87 4.19
CA SER A 24 8.20 10.61 2.99
C SER A 24 9.31 10.54 1.94
N GLY A 25 8.94 10.64 0.66
CA GLY A 25 9.91 10.66 -0.44
C GLY A 25 10.72 9.35 -0.54
N LYS A 26 12.04 9.50 -0.72
CA LYS A 26 12.98 8.40 -0.99
C LYS A 26 13.01 7.31 0.08
N GLU A 27 12.81 7.64 1.35
CA GLU A 27 12.76 6.64 2.43
C GLU A 27 11.55 5.72 2.29
N GLN A 28 10.40 6.28 1.89
CA GLN A 28 9.18 5.49 1.67
C GLN A 28 9.33 4.59 0.45
N GLU A 29 9.91 5.11 -0.63
CA GLU A 29 10.24 4.32 -1.84
C GLU A 29 11.21 3.17 -1.51
N ALA A 30 12.23 3.42 -0.67
CA ALA A 30 13.15 2.38 -0.22
C ALA A 30 12.42 1.29 0.60
N LYS A 31 11.53 1.67 1.52
CA LYS A 31 10.71 0.72 2.30
C LYS A 31 9.83 -0.14 1.39
N ILE A 32 9.22 0.46 0.37
CA ILE A 32 8.45 -0.28 -0.64
C ILE A 32 9.36 -1.24 -1.39
N LEU A 33 10.52 -0.78 -1.87
CA LEU A 33 11.43 -1.61 -2.61
C LEU A 33 11.93 -2.81 -1.80
N HIS A 34 12.35 -2.61 -0.55
CA HIS A 34 12.75 -3.70 0.34
C HIS A 34 11.60 -4.68 0.58
N ALA A 35 10.39 -4.17 0.84
CA ALA A 35 9.21 -5.00 1.08
C ALA A 35 8.80 -5.82 -0.16
N PHE A 36 8.97 -5.25 -1.35
CA PHE A 36 8.80 -5.92 -2.64
C PHE A 36 9.83 -7.05 -2.80
N LEU A 37 11.13 -6.76 -2.60
CA LEU A 37 12.20 -7.75 -2.73
C LEU A 37 12.06 -8.90 -1.73
N GLN A 38 11.64 -8.61 -0.49
CA GLN A 38 11.35 -9.62 0.52
C GLN A 38 10.22 -10.58 0.10
N ARG A 39 9.13 -10.06 -0.47
CA ARG A 39 8.01 -10.89 -0.97
C ARG A 39 8.45 -11.79 -2.11
N LEU A 40 9.33 -11.27 -2.95
CA LEU A 40 9.93 -12.05 -4.04
C LEU A 40 11.05 -13.00 -3.56
N GLN A 41 11.39 -13.00 -2.28
CA GLN A 41 12.50 -13.78 -1.69
C GLN A 41 13.83 -13.53 -2.40
N LEU A 42 14.07 -12.30 -2.85
CA LEU A 42 15.29 -11.94 -3.55
C LEU A 42 16.34 -11.45 -2.55
N GLY A 43 17.40 -12.25 -2.39
CA GLY A 43 18.56 -11.89 -1.58
C GLY A 43 19.40 -10.83 -2.29
N HIS A 44 19.19 -9.57 -1.94
CA HIS A 44 20.07 -8.46 -2.33
C HIS A 44 21.06 -8.19 -1.20
N TYR A 45 22.30 -7.85 -1.53
CA TYR A 45 23.29 -7.50 -0.50
C TYR A 45 23.48 -5.98 -0.39
N ARG A 46 23.05 -5.21 -1.40
CA ARG A 46 23.18 -3.75 -1.38
C ARG A 46 22.06 -3.07 -2.17
N VAL A 47 21.47 -2.03 -1.56
CA VAL A 47 20.61 -1.05 -2.23
C VAL A 47 21.32 0.30 -2.19
N VAL A 48 21.55 0.90 -3.35
CA VAL A 48 22.17 2.23 -3.49
C VAL A 48 21.11 3.21 -3.96
N LEU A 49 20.94 4.30 -3.22
CA LEU A 49 20.07 5.41 -3.60
C LEU A 49 20.68 6.16 -4.78
N SER A 50 19.85 6.54 -5.75
CA SER A 50 20.23 7.36 -6.90
C SER A 50 19.09 8.32 -7.24
N GLU A 51 19.40 9.37 -8.00
CA GLU A 51 18.37 10.30 -8.46
C GLU A 51 17.55 9.71 -9.61
N ARG A 52 18.22 9.08 -10.60
CA ARG A 52 17.59 8.51 -11.81
C ARG A 52 18.44 7.37 -12.42
N PRO A 53 18.03 6.09 -12.30
CA PRO A 53 16.83 5.61 -11.62
C PRO A 53 16.89 5.83 -10.11
N ASP A 54 15.76 5.65 -9.44
CA ASP A 54 15.63 5.85 -7.98
C ASP A 54 16.61 4.98 -7.15
N PHE A 55 16.91 3.76 -7.62
CA PHE A 55 17.76 2.81 -6.90
C PHE A 55 18.62 1.96 -7.83
N PHE A 56 19.76 1.51 -7.32
CA PHE A 56 20.51 0.38 -7.87
C PHE A 56 20.55 -0.76 -6.85
N LEU A 57 20.14 -1.94 -7.29
CA LEU A 57 20.10 -3.17 -6.51
C LEU A 57 21.24 -4.07 -6.96
N ASN A 58 22.08 -4.50 -6.03
CA ASN A 58 23.10 -5.50 -6.33
C ASN A 58 22.71 -6.84 -5.72
N PHE A 59 22.63 -7.85 -6.57
CA PHE A 59 22.40 -9.25 -6.22
C PHE A 59 23.74 -10.00 -6.35
N ALA A 60 24.12 -10.76 -5.33
CA ALA A 60 25.32 -11.59 -5.36
C ALA A 60 25.00 -13.01 -4.91
N LEU A 61 25.36 -13.99 -5.74
CA LEU A 61 25.21 -15.41 -5.47
C LEU A 61 26.24 -16.16 -6.31
N ASN A 62 26.94 -17.10 -5.67
CA ASN A 62 27.92 -17.96 -6.33
C ASN A 62 28.99 -17.19 -7.14
N GLY A 63 29.43 -16.03 -6.66
CA GLY A 63 30.46 -15.21 -7.30
C GLY A 63 29.98 -14.38 -8.51
N GLN A 64 28.72 -14.48 -8.91
CA GLN A 64 28.11 -13.61 -9.92
C GLN A 64 27.43 -12.42 -9.24
N SER A 65 27.69 -11.23 -9.77
CA SER A 65 27.02 -9.98 -9.37
C SER A 65 26.12 -9.52 -10.50
N VAL A 66 24.87 -9.16 -10.17
CA VAL A 66 23.94 -8.52 -11.11
C VAL A 66 23.47 -7.22 -10.50
N CYS A 67 23.60 -6.13 -11.24
CA CYS A 67 23.14 -4.81 -10.88
C CYS A 67 21.83 -4.49 -11.61
N VAL A 68 20.79 -4.17 -10.86
CA VAL A 68 19.48 -3.81 -11.40
C VAL A 68 19.18 -2.36 -11.04
N GLY A 69 19.02 -1.51 -12.06
CA GLY A 69 18.48 -0.18 -11.86
C GLY A 69 16.97 -0.26 -11.70
N CYS A 70 16.40 0.35 -10.66
CA CYS A 70 14.99 0.26 -10.32
C CYS A 70 14.37 1.66 -10.13
N GLU A 71 13.35 1.97 -10.92
CA GLU A 71 12.47 3.11 -10.71
C GLU A 71 11.23 2.66 -9.92
N VAL A 72 10.87 3.41 -8.87
CA VAL A 72 9.69 3.15 -8.05
C VAL A 72 8.67 4.27 -8.25
N THR A 73 7.44 3.92 -8.54
CA THR A 73 6.37 4.90 -8.71
C THR A 73 5.08 4.44 -8.05
N TYR A 74 4.33 5.40 -7.51
CA TYR A 74 3.03 5.12 -6.91
C TYR A 74 1.94 5.12 -7.97
N TYR A 75 1.04 4.17 -7.84
CA TYR A 75 -0.26 4.23 -8.48
C TYR A 75 -1.21 5.02 -7.58
N PHE A 76 -1.65 6.17 -8.07
CA PHE A 76 -2.74 6.94 -7.47
C PHE A 76 -3.96 6.80 -8.38
N ALA A 77 -5.10 6.41 -7.84
CA ALA A 77 -6.32 6.18 -8.63
C ALA A 77 -6.83 7.44 -9.35
N ASP A 78 -6.55 8.62 -8.82
CA ASP A 78 -6.96 9.91 -9.37
C ASP A 78 -5.83 10.60 -10.16
N ASN A 79 -6.20 11.32 -11.23
CA ASN A 79 -5.28 11.81 -12.28
C ASN A 79 -4.49 13.09 -11.90
N GLY A 80 -4.22 13.32 -10.62
CA GLY A 80 -3.56 14.55 -10.16
C GLY A 80 -2.04 14.53 -10.37
N ARG A 81 -1.49 15.47 -11.16
CA ARG A 81 -0.03 15.66 -11.36
C ARG A 81 0.72 16.08 -10.09
N HIS A 82 0.03 16.67 -9.12
CA HIS A 82 0.58 17.11 -7.84
C HIS A 82 -0.42 16.82 -6.73
N GLY A 83 -0.21 15.77 -5.94
CA GLY A 83 -0.97 15.48 -4.72
C GLY A 83 -2.48 15.63 -4.91
N SER A 84 -3.09 14.63 -5.52
CA SER A 84 -4.52 14.62 -5.79
C SER A 84 -5.39 14.89 -4.55
N ALA A 85 -6.64 15.31 -4.76
CA ALA A 85 -7.55 15.61 -3.65
C ALA A 85 -7.69 14.40 -2.71
N GLN A 86 -7.73 13.18 -3.26
CA GLN A 86 -7.72 11.95 -2.47
C GLN A 86 -6.40 11.78 -1.72
N ALA A 87 -5.24 11.94 -2.37
CA ALA A 87 -3.95 11.78 -1.70
C ALA A 87 -3.75 12.77 -0.54
N ARG A 88 -4.19 14.03 -0.74
CA ARG A 88 -4.19 15.04 0.33
C ARG A 88 -5.13 14.64 1.47
N PHE A 89 -6.34 14.21 1.14
CA PHE A 89 -7.32 13.75 2.12
C PHE A 89 -6.78 12.56 2.92
N VAL A 90 -6.23 11.54 2.26
CA VAL A 90 -5.63 10.36 2.92
C VAL A 90 -4.50 10.78 3.85
N ARG A 91 -3.64 11.70 3.43
CA ARG A 91 -2.55 12.23 4.28
C ARG A 91 -3.08 12.92 5.53
N GLN A 92 -4.10 13.77 5.40
CA GLN A 92 -4.75 14.42 6.53
C GLN A 92 -5.44 13.37 7.43
N TRP A 93 -6.12 12.40 6.83
CA TRP A 93 -6.81 11.33 7.55
C TRP A 93 -5.84 10.45 8.35
N LYS A 94 -4.69 10.07 7.79
CA LYS A 94 -3.65 9.32 8.51
C LYS A 94 -3.24 10.02 9.80
N ARG A 95 -2.96 11.32 9.72
CA ARG A 95 -2.60 12.15 10.88
C ARG A 95 -3.73 12.18 11.90
N PHE A 96 -4.95 12.44 11.43
CA PHE A 96 -6.15 12.43 12.27
C PHE A 96 -6.35 11.09 12.98
N ALA A 97 -6.27 9.97 12.26
CA ALA A 97 -6.48 8.63 12.78
C ALA A 97 -5.37 8.21 13.77
N LYS A 98 -4.12 8.66 13.54
CA LYS A 98 -3.01 8.49 14.49
C LYS A 98 -3.30 9.24 15.80
N SER A 99 -3.71 10.51 15.71
CA SER A 99 -4.09 11.31 16.89
C SER A 99 -5.31 10.73 17.62
N LEU A 100 -6.32 10.26 16.89
CA LEU A 100 -7.49 9.59 17.46
C LEU A 100 -7.10 8.31 18.21
N ARG A 101 -6.21 7.50 17.62
CA ARG A 101 -5.69 6.29 18.26
C ARG A 101 -4.98 6.63 19.57
N VAL A 102 -4.09 7.62 19.57
CA VAL A 102 -3.40 8.07 20.79
C VAL A 102 -4.40 8.51 21.86
N ALA A 103 -5.46 9.22 21.48
CA ALA A 103 -6.51 9.64 22.40
C ALA A 103 -7.29 8.45 22.98
N LEU A 104 -7.66 7.47 22.16
CA LEU A 104 -8.35 6.25 22.61
C LEU A 104 -7.46 5.34 23.46
N ASP A 105 -6.18 5.21 23.15
CA ASP A 105 -5.22 4.41 23.92
C ASP A 105 -5.08 4.96 25.36
N LYS A 106 -5.16 6.28 25.54
CA LYS A 106 -5.19 6.94 26.86
C LYS A 106 -6.43 6.58 27.69
N GLU A 107 -7.54 6.23 27.04
CA GLU A 107 -8.80 5.85 27.70
C GLU A 107 -8.81 4.38 28.15
N GLY A 108 -7.83 3.58 27.73
CA GLY A 108 -7.57 2.24 28.25
C GLY A 108 -7.36 1.17 27.18
N LYS A 109 -6.75 0.05 27.61
CA LYS A 109 -6.30 -1.04 26.73
C LYS A 109 -7.40 -1.67 25.86
N LYS A 110 -8.67 -1.60 26.30
CA LYS A 110 -9.82 -2.15 25.55
C LYS A 110 -10.05 -1.47 24.20
N TYR A 111 -9.52 -0.26 23.98
CA TYR A 111 -9.67 0.45 22.71
C TYR A 111 -8.52 0.20 21.73
N LYS A 112 -7.45 -0.49 22.17
CA LYS A 112 -6.24 -0.75 21.37
C LYS A 112 -6.55 -1.46 20.04
N HIS A 113 -7.52 -2.35 20.05
CA HIS A 113 -7.94 -3.18 18.91
C HIS A 113 -9.30 -2.74 18.34
N LEU A 114 -9.77 -1.55 18.71
CA LEU A 114 -11.05 -1.04 18.25
C LEU A 114 -10.92 -0.49 16.83
N TYR A 115 -11.57 -1.18 15.91
CA TYR A 115 -11.82 -0.69 14.56
C TYR A 115 -12.98 0.29 14.54
N GLY A 116 -12.82 1.39 13.82
CA GLY A 116 -13.84 2.39 13.62
C GLY A 116 -13.96 2.82 12.15
N ALA A 117 -15.19 2.89 11.64
CA ALA A 117 -15.47 3.49 10.34
C ALA A 117 -16.41 4.69 10.50
N ILE A 118 -16.00 5.86 10.03
CA ILE A 118 -16.76 7.10 10.11
C ILE A 118 -17.53 7.30 8.80
N HIS A 119 -18.84 7.39 8.89
CA HIS A 119 -19.74 7.67 7.78
C HIS A 119 -20.17 9.13 7.83
N PHE A 120 -19.65 9.94 6.91
CA PHE A 120 -19.97 11.35 6.82
C PHE A 120 -21.30 11.57 6.09
N ASN A 121 -22.07 12.59 6.51
CA ASN A 121 -23.32 13.00 5.84
C ASN A 121 -23.07 13.39 4.38
N ASN A 122 -21.95 14.09 4.12
CA ASN A 122 -21.56 14.57 2.80
C ASN A 122 -20.11 14.16 2.50
N PRO A 123 -19.86 12.89 2.12
CA PRO A 123 -18.51 12.38 1.92
C PRO A 123 -17.83 13.10 0.75
N ASN A 124 -16.69 13.74 1.02
CA ASN A 124 -15.85 14.36 0.00
C ASN A 124 -14.42 14.55 0.54
N PHE A 125 -13.46 14.77 -0.37
CA PHE A 125 -12.04 14.91 -0.02
C PHE A 125 -11.65 16.21 0.71
N LYS A 126 -12.60 17.13 0.95
CA LYS A 126 -12.40 18.37 1.73
C LYS A 126 -13.12 18.32 3.09
N ILE A 127 -13.66 17.18 3.50
CA ILE A 127 -14.45 17.07 4.73
C ILE A 127 -13.62 17.42 5.98
N MET A 128 -12.33 17.07 5.99
CA MET A 128 -11.38 17.38 7.06
C MET A 128 -11.08 18.87 7.21
N ASP A 129 -11.36 19.69 6.20
CA ASP A 129 -11.14 21.14 6.24
C ASP A 129 -12.32 21.87 6.93
N ARG A 130 -13.37 21.14 7.37
CA ARG A 130 -14.63 21.73 7.88
C ARG A 130 -14.73 21.80 9.41
N PHE A 131 -13.82 21.16 10.14
CA PHE A 131 -13.87 21.08 11.58
C PHE A 131 -12.47 21.10 12.19
N ASP A 132 -12.39 21.52 13.45
CA ASP A 132 -11.15 21.38 14.22
C ASP A 132 -10.91 19.91 14.57
N ASN A 133 -9.75 19.38 14.18
CA ASN A 133 -9.42 17.96 14.38
C ASN A 133 -9.36 17.57 15.85
N SER A 134 -8.91 18.45 16.74
CA SER A 134 -8.76 18.15 18.17
C SER A 134 -10.13 18.04 18.85
N ALA A 135 -11.01 19.00 18.57
CA ALA A 135 -12.40 18.98 19.02
C ALA A 135 -13.15 17.77 18.47
N PHE A 136 -13.00 17.48 17.18
CA PHE A 136 -13.65 16.34 16.54
C PHE A 136 -13.19 14.99 17.11
N ILE A 137 -11.88 14.83 17.38
CA ILE A 137 -11.35 13.64 18.08
C ILE A 137 -11.98 13.49 19.46
N SER A 138 -12.06 14.60 20.21
CA SER A 138 -12.62 14.59 21.57
C SER A 138 -14.07 14.13 21.57
N GLU A 139 -14.87 14.59 20.61
CA GLU A 139 -16.26 14.13 20.43
C GLU A 139 -16.35 12.64 20.08
N ILE A 140 -15.48 12.13 19.20
CA ILE A 140 -15.45 10.69 18.85
C ILE A 140 -15.11 9.86 20.08
N VAL A 141 -14.08 10.24 20.83
CA VAL A 141 -13.68 9.54 22.06
C VAL A 141 -14.83 9.50 23.06
N PHE A 142 -15.50 10.63 23.27
CA PHE A 142 -16.68 10.69 24.13
C PHE A 142 -17.80 9.76 23.65
N ALA A 143 -18.13 9.80 22.35
CA ALA A 143 -19.16 8.94 21.78
C ALA A 143 -18.85 7.45 21.93
N VAL A 144 -17.60 7.06 21.66
CA VAL A 144 -17.11 5.67 21.79
C VAL A 144 -17.20 5.18 23.23
N LYS A 145 -16.75 5.97 24.21
CA LYS A 145 -16.82 5.63 25.64
C LYS A 145 -18.25 5.36 26.09
N ASN A 146 -19.20 6.12 25.57
CA ASN A 146 -20.62 6.05 25.93
C ASN A 146 -21.44 5.08 25.05
N ALA A 147 -20.80 4.37 24.11
CA ALA A 147 -21.51 3.52 23.16
C ALA A 147 -22.15 2.26 23.78
N LYS A 148 -21.81 1.88 25.02
CA LYS A 148 -22.38 0.71 25.75
C LYS A 148 -22.50 -0.55 24.87
N ASN A 149 -21.42 -0.95 24.20
CA ASN A 149 -21.34 -2.11 23.28
C ASN A 149 -22.12 -1.99 21.96
N LYS A 150 -22.60 -0.80 21.57
CA LYS A 150 -23.20 -0.60 20.26
C LYS A 150 -22.15 -0.69 19.15
N HIS A 151 -22.41 -1.53 18.16
CA HIS A 151 -21.65 -1.58 16.91
C HIS A 151 -21.88 -0.38 16.00
N HIS A 152 -22.96 0.37 16.22
CA HIS A 152 -23.29 1.57 15.45
C HIS A 152 -23.68 2.69 16.40
N ILE A 153 -22.95 3.81 16.35
CA ILE A 153 -23.29 5.04 17.05
C ILE A 153 -23.97 5.97 16.04
N LYS A 154 -25.22 6.35 16.34
CA LYS A 154 -26.07 7.22 15.53
C LYS A 154 -26.72 8.27 16.42
N ARG A 155 -27.33 9.30 15.80
CA ARG A 155 -28.15 10.32 16.48
C ARG A 155 -27.38 11.03 17.59
N PHE A 156 -26.29 11.70 17.22
CA PHE A 156 -25.46 12.48 18.13
C PHE A 156 -26.27 13.64 18.75
N ASN A 157 -26.13 13.85 20.06
CA ASN A 157 -26.77 14.98 20.73
C ASN A 157 -26.01 16.26 20.36
N LYS A 158 -26.73 17.26 19.83
CA LYS A 158 -26.17 18.54 19.35
C LYS A 158 -25.46 19.31 20.48
N ASP A 159 -25.94 19.22 21.71
CA ASP A 159 -25.42 20.00 22.84
C ASP A 159 -24.08 19.44 23.36
N THR A 160 -23.86 18.13 23.17
CA THR A 160 -22.65 17.45 23.66
C THR A 160 -21.68 17.07 22.55
N LEU A 161 -22.18 16.82 21.34
CA LEU A 161 -21.45 16.31 20.18
C LEU A 161 -21.84 17.08 18.89
N PRO A 162 -21.67 18.41 18.88
CA PRO A 162 -22.10 19.26 17.76
C PRO A 162 -21.43 18.91 16.44
N LEU A 163 -20.12 18.64 16.43
CA LEU A 163 -19.38 18.36 15.19
C LEU A 163 -19.77 17.01 14.60
N LEU A 164 -19.92 15.98 15.44
CA LEU A 164 -20.44 14.68 15.00
C LEU A 164 -21.87 14.80 14.49
N ARG A 165 -22.71 15.59 15.16
CA ARG A 165 -24.10 15.81 14.72
C ARG A 165 -24.16 16.48 13.35
N GLU A 166 -23.29 17.43 13.08
CA GLU A 166 -23.27 18.17 11.82
C GLU A 166 -22.70 17.33 10.66
N HIS A 167 -21.58 16.64 10.89
CA HIS A 167 -20.79 16.05 9.81
C HIS A 167 -20.94 14.54 9.66
N VAL A 168 -21.35 13.82 10.70
CA VAL A 168 -21.35 12.36 10.75
C VAL A 168 -22.78 11.81 10.76
N ASP A 169 -23.07 10.92 9.82
CA ASP A 169 -24.30 10.13 9.81
C ASP A 169 -24.22 9.06 10.91
N HIS A 170 -23.14 8.27 10.89
CA HIS A 170 -22.88 7.27 11.92
C HIS A 170 -21.41 6.88 12.05
N VAL A 171 -21.07 6.26 13.18
CA VAL A 171 -19.79 5.57 13.40
C VAL A 171 -20.05 4.08 13.59
N TYR A 172 -19.39 3.26 12.79
CA TYR A 172 -19.37 1.80 12.97
C TYR A 172 -18.18 1.39 13.82
N LEU A 173 -18.38 0.46 14.76
CA LEU A 173 -17.38 -0.03 15.69
C LEU A 173 -17.31 -1.56 15.68
N LYS A 174 -16.09 -2.09 15.69
CA LYS A 174 -15.82 -3.53 15.78
C LYS A 174 -14.54 -3.80 16.56
N ASP A 175 -14.56 -4.75 17.48
CA ASP A 175 -13.33 -5.28 18.06
C ASP A 175 -12.67 -6.22 17.04
N THR A 176 -11.41 -5.93 16.71
CA THR A 176 -10.63 -6.72 15.75
C THR A 176 -9.42 -7.39 16.41
N THR A 177 -9.44 -7.67 17.71
CA THR A 177 -8.34 -8.36 18.40
C THR A 177 -7.90 -9.62 17.64
N PRO A 178 -6.59 -9.81 17.37
CA PRO A 178 -5.44 -9.05 17.86
C PRO A 178 -4.90 -7.96 16.92
N GLU A 179 -5.63 -7.57 15.87
CA GLU A 179 -5.18 -6.61 14.85
C GLU A 179 -4.69 -5.29 15.47
N THR A 180 -3.61 -4.73 14.94
CA THR A 180 -3.01 -3.48 15.43
C THR A 180 -2.75 -2.50 14.29
N GLY A 181 -2.46 -1.24 14.61
CA GLY A 181 -2.17 -0.21 13.61
C GLY A 181 -3.23 0.90 13.59
N ILE A 182 -3.35 1.58 12.45
CA ILE A 182 -4.43 2.56 12.25
C ILE A 182 -5.69 1.78 11.82
N LEU A 183 -6.62 1.61 12.76
CA LEU A 183 -7.87 0.88 12.58
C LEU A 183 -9.09 1.80 12.34
N TRP A 184 -8.84 3.08 12.05
CA TRP A 184 -9.87 4.11 11.92
C TRP A 184 -9.90 4.69 10.51
N TRP A 185 -11.03 4.52 9.82
CA TRP A 185 -11.16 4.81 8.40
C TRP A 185 -12.36 5.69 8.08
N PRO A 186 -12.29 6.51 7.02
CA PRO A 186 -13.46 7.14 6.46
C PRO A 186 -14.11 6.13 5.52
N SER A 187 -15.39 5.82 5.76
CA SER A 187 -16.11 4.75 5.05
C SER A 187 -16.13 4.87 3.52
N HIS A 188 -16.12 6.10 3.00
CA HIS A 188 -16.13 6.36 1.56
C HIS A 188 -14.80 6.06 0.84
N LEU A 189 -13.70 5.80 1.58
CA LEU A 189 -12.50 5.21 0.97
C LEU A 189 -12.59 3.67 0.92
N GLN A 190 -13.44 3.07 1.76
CA GLN A 190 -13.64 1.63 1.87
C GLN A 190 -14.84 1.13 1.06
N SER A 191 -15.57 2.04 0.42
CA SER A 191 -16.72 1.74 -0.43
C SER A 191 -16.69 2.69 -1.61
N GLY A 192 -16.80 2.17 -2.83
CA GLY A 192 -16.69 3.00 -4.02
C GLY A 192 -16.51 2.19 -5.29
N LYS A 193 -16.58 2.89 -6.43
CA LYS A 193 -16.30 2.31 -7.74
C LYS A 193 -14.80 2.08 -7.86
N ILE A 194 -14.42 0.84 -8.19
CA ILE A 194 -13.06 0.50 -8.57
C ILE A 194 -12.75 1.18 -9.90
N SER A 195 -11.62 1.88 -9.97
CA SER A 195 -11.18 2.52 -11.21
C SER A 195 -10.76 1.45 -12.24
N ASP A 196 -11.09 1.65 -13.53
CA ASP A 196 -10.46 0.86 -14.59
C ASP A 196 -8.99 1.27 -14.66
N SER A 197 -8.12 0.38 -14.17
CA SER A 197 -6.72 0.70 -13.94
C SER A 197 -5.83 0.44 -15.16
N THR A 198 -6.28 -0.36 -16.14
CA THR A 198 -5.41 -0.84 -17.23
C THR A 198 -4.90 0.29 -18.12
N ASN A 199 -5.80 1.11 -18.66
CA ASN A 199 -5.43 2.25 -19.51
C ASN A 199 -4.56 3.28 -18.77
N LYS A 200 -4.84 3.47 -17.48
CA LYS A 200 -4.10 4.38 -16.62
C LYS A 200 -2.68 3.87 -16.35
N LEU A 201 -2.53 2.58 -16.05
CA LEU A 201 -1.24 1.95 -15.87
C LEU A 201 -0.40 2.04 -17.15
N ILE A 202 -0.99 1.76 -18.32
CA ILE A 202 -0.32 1.94 -19.61
C ILE A 202 0.18 3.38 -19.77
N LYS A 203 -0.64 4.37 -19.42
CA LYS A 203 -0.24 5.79 -19.46
C LYS A 203 0.95 6.08 -18.52
N ILE A 204 0.90 5.61 -17.26
CA ILE A 204 1.99 5.79 -16.28
C ILE A 204 3.28 5.16 -16.82
N ILE A 205 3.20 3.95 -17.37
CA ILE A 205 4.37 3.24 -17.92
C ILE A 205 4.96 4.01 -19.09
N LYS A 206 4.12 4.51 -20.01
CA LYS A 206 4.57 5.31 -21.16
C LYS A 206 5.23 6.63 -20.72
N GLU A 207 4.64 7.33 -19.75
CA GLU A 207 5.22 8.56 -19.19
C GLU A 207 6.58 8.29 -18.54
N LYS A 208 6.68 7.23 -17.72
CA LYS A 208 7.95 6.80 -17.12
C LYS A 208 8.97 6.32 -18.15
N ASN A 209 8.51 5.69 -19.23
CA ASN A 209 9.38 5.25 -20.32
C ASN A 209 10.05 6.44 -21.01
N VAL A 210 9.30 7.51 -21.26
CA VAL A 210 9.86 8.76 -21.81
C VAL A 210 10.93 9.31 -20.86
N SER A 211 10.65 9.40 -19.56
CA SER A 211 11.64 9.86 -18.57
C SER A 211 12.89 8.97 -18.53
N ALA A 212 12.72 7.65 -18.61
CA ALA A 212 13.82 6.67 -18.53
C ALA A 212 14.90 6.83 -19.61
N HIS A 213 14.63 7.55 -20.70
CA HIS A 213 15.63 7.84 -21.73
C HIS A 213 16.73 8.79 -21.23
N SER A 214 16.44 9.63 -20.22
CA SER A 214 17.40 10.56 -19.65
C SER A 214 18.07 10.05 -18.37
N TYR A 215 17.86 8.78 -18.00
CA TYR A 215 18.39 8.20 -16.76
C TYR A 215 19.79 7.64 -17.03
N ASP A 216 20.65 7.64 -16.00
CA ASP A 216 21.95 7.00 -16.08
C ASP A 216 21.79 5.51 -15.78
N TRP A 217 21.93 4.68 -16.82
CA TRP A 217 21.83 3.22 -16.73
C TRP A 217 23.18 2.52 -16.90
N VAL A 218 24.30 3.26 -16.94
CA VAL A 218 25.61 2.73 -17.40
C VAL A 218 26.03 1.46 -16.64
N ASN A 219 25.63 1.33 -15.38
CA ASN A 219 25.99 0.20 -14.52
C ASN A 219 24.85 -0.81 -14.29
N ALA A 220 23.74 -0.74 -15.04
CA ALA A 220 22.59 -1.64 -14.86
C ALA A 220 22.57 -2.76 -15.90
N ASP A 221 22.60 -4.01 -15.43
CA ASP A 221 22.39 -5.22 -16.23
C ASP A 221 20.91 -5.40 -16.59
N GLU A 222 20.00 -5.05 -15.68
CA GLU A 222 18.56 -4.95 -15.94
C GLU A 222 17.98 -3.62 -15.45
N LYS A 223 16.92 -3.15 -16.13
CA LYS A 223 16.20 -1.92 -15.84
C LYS A 223 14.75 -2.22 -15.48
N TRP A 224 14.37 -1.96 -14.24
CA TRP A 224 13.06 -2.28 -13.70
C TRP A 224 12.24 -1.02 -13.44
N LEU A 225 10.94 -1.11 -13.70
CA LEU A 225 9.93 -0.18 -13.21
C LEU A 225 9.02 -0.93 -12.23
N LEU A 226 8.93 -0.43 -11.00
CA LEU A 226 8.01 -0.90 -9.98
C LEU A 226 6.87 0.11 -9.80
N ILE A 227 5.64 -0.30 -10.10
CA ILE A 227 4.43 0.47 -9.83
C ILE A 227 3.76 -0.09 -8.58
N TYR A 228 3.56 0.74 -7.57
CA TYR A 228 3.04 0.35 -6.27
C TYR A 228 1.67 1.00 -6.00
N GLY A 229 0.62 0.19 -5.85
CA GLY A 229 -0.70 0.65 -5.40
C GLY A 229 -0.80 0.48 -3.89
N ALA A 230 -0.86 1.60 -3.18
CA ALA A 230 -0.64 1.65 -1.73
C ALA A 230 -1.80 1.13 -0.86
N ALA A 231 -2.95 0.78 -1.47
CA ALA A 231 -4.15 0.30 -0.79
C ALA A 231 -4.70 1.27 0.27
N GLU A 232 -4.66 2.57 0.00
CA GLU A 232 -5.18 3.61 0.91
C GLU A 232 -6.68 3.83 0.73
N GLY A 233 -7.27 3.21 -0.30
CA GLY A 233 -8.71 3.02 -0.49
C GLY A 233 -8.99 2.01 -1.60
N ILE A 234 -10.26 1.64 -1.80
CA ILE A 234 -10.69 0.74 -2.90
C ILE A 234 -10.29 1.29 -4.27
N ALA A 235 -10.21 2.62 -4.42
CA ALA A 235 -9.80 3.24 -5.66
C ALA A 235 -8.35 2.89 -6.06
N ASP A 236 -7.46 2.67 -5.08
CA ASP A 236 -6.04 2.33 -5.31
C ASP A 236 -5.83 0.87 -5.72
N MET A 237 -6.91 0.09 -5.76
CA MET A 237 -6.88 -1.27 -6.24
C MET A 237 -6.55 -1.30 -7.73
N MET A 238 -5.54 -2.09 -8.09
CA MET A 238 -5.08 -2.19 -9.47
C MET A 238 -5.71 -3.43 -10.09
N VAL A 239 -6.93 -3.27 -10.59
CA VAL A 239 -7.57 -4.32 -11.39
C VAL A 239 -6.97 -4.29 -12.78
N ILE A 240 -6.01 -5.17 -12.99
CA ILE A 240 -5.43 -5.41 -14.30
C ILE A 240 -6.05 -6.69 -14.81
N GLU A 241 -6.86 -6.55 -15.84
CA GLU A 241 -7.32 -7.71 -16.59
C GLU A 241 -6.11 -8.35 -17.26
N HIS A 242 -6.07 -9.68 -17.29
CA HIS A 242 -5.06 -10.39 -18.06
C HIS A 242 -5.32 -10.08 -19.53
N ASP A 243 -4.67 -9.04 -20.04
CA ASP A 243 -4.71 -8.62 -21.44
C ASP A 243 -3.46 -9.15 -22.13
N PRO A 244 -3.56 -10.21 -22.95
CA PRO A 244 -2.42 -10.74 -23.68
C PRO A 244 -1.78 -9.70 -24.61
N ALA A 245 -2.55 -8.71 -25.06
CA ALA A 245 -2.08 -7.63 -25.93
C ALA A 245 -1.45 -6.45 -25.14
N ILE A 246 -1.37 -6.53 -23.81
CA ILE A 246 -0.70 -5.48 -23.02
C ILE A 246 0.76 -5.33 -23.42
N HIS A 247 1.42 -6.43 -23.85
CA HIS A 247 2.77 -6.39 -24.38
C HIS A 247 2.87 -5.48 -25.61
N ASP A 248 1.97 -5.67 -26.58
CA ASP A 248 1.95 -4.89 -27.82
C ASP A 248 1.67 -3.40 -27.53
N LYS A 249 0.78 -3.13 -26.57
CA LYS A 249 0.47 -1.76 -26.13
C LYS A 249 1.64 -1.05 -25.43
N LEU A 250 2.56 -1.83 -24.86
CA LEU A 250 3.73 -1.36 -24.13
C LEU A 250 5.03 -1.42 -24.94
N GLY A 251 5.05 -1.99 -26.14
CA GLY A 251 6.28 -2.19 -26.92
C GLY A 251 7.23 -0.99 -27.00
N GLY A 252 8.54 -1.26 -27.06
CA GLY A 252 9.57 -0.22 -27.14
C GLY A 252 9.91 0.45 -25.80
N LEU A 253 9.78 -0.27 -24.68
CA LEU A 253 10.22 0.24 -23.39
C LEU A 253 11.74 0.24 -23.26
N ARG A 254 12.26 1.26 -22.58
CA ARG A 254 13.62 1.28 -22.04
C ARG A 254 13.76 0.31 -20.87
N PHE A 255 12.68 0.03 -20.16
CA PHE A 255 12.65 -0.95 -19.08
C PHE A 255 12.66 -2.37 -19.62
N ASP A 256 13.48 -3.23 -19.03
CA ASP A 256 13.51 -4.66 -19.30
C ASP A 256 12.32 -5.36 -18.63
N ARG A 257 11.87 -4.81 -17.49
CA ARG A 257 10.72 -5.33 -16.71
C ARG A 257 9.86 -4.24 -16.13
N VAL A 258 8.56 -4.51 -16.11
CA VAL A 258 7.59 -3.69 -15.38
C VAL A 258 6.83 -4.59 -14.41
N TYR A 259 6.93 -4.26 -13.13
CA TYR A 259 6.21 -4.89 -12.05
C TYR A 259 5.11 -4.00 -11.53
N ILE A 260 4.00 -4.63 -11.17
CA ILE A 260 2.91 -3.99 -10.47
C ILE A 260 2.68 -4.73 -9.16
N TRP A 261 2.75 -4.00 -8.05
CA TRP A 261 2.42 -4.52 -6.73
C TRP A 261 1.13 -3.88 -6.21
N ASP A 262 0.06 -4.66 -6.25
CA ASP A 262 -1.20 -4.33 -5.60
C ASP A 262 -1.12 -4.74 -4.12
N LYS A 263 -1.00 -3.73 -3.24
CA LYS A 263 -0.96 -3.94 -1.79
C LYS A 263 -2.30 -4.37 -1.21
N PHE A 264 -3.42 -4.06 -1.87
CA PHE A 264 -4.76 -4.35 -1.38
C PHE A 264 -5.03 -5.85 -1.40
N PHE A 265 -4.69 -6.51 -2.51
CA PHE A 265 -4.75 -7.97 -2.61
C PHE A 265 -3.44 -8.68 -2.25
N GLU A 266 -2.38 -7.91 -2.00
CA GLU A 266 -1.05 -8.40 -1.73
C GLU A 266 -0.56 -9.35 -2.85
N ARG A 267 -0.63 -8.83 -4.09
CA ARG A 267 -0.23 -9.53 -5.33
C ARG A 267 0.81 -8.73 -6.10
N ILE A 268 1.75 -9.43 -6.70
CA ILE A 268 2.75 -8.84 -7.58
C ILE A 268 2.63 -9.50 -8.95
N TYR A 269 2.44 -8.67 -9.96
CA TYR A 269 2.47 -9.06 -11.36
C TYR A 269 3.72 -8.51 -12.02
N GLN A 270 4.37 -9.31 -12.85
CA GLN A 270 5.18 -8.78 -13.94
C GLN A 270 4.23 -8.58 -15.13
N ILE A 271 4.19 -7.41 -15.73
CA ILE A 271 3.32 -7.13 -16.87
C ILE A 271 4.08 -6.91 -18.18
N TYR A 272 5.40 -6.74 -18.09
CA TYR A 272 6.31 -6.65 -19.23
C TYR A 272 7.60 -7.43 -18.93
N PRO A 273 8.13 -8.23 -19.89
CA PRO A 273 7.62 -8.42 -21.26
C PRO A 273 6.40 -9.34 -21.35
N GLN A 274 6.09 -10.07 -20.29
CA GLN A 274 4.96 -11.00 -20.24
C GLN A 274 4.11 -10.70 -19.03
N PHE A 275 2.80 -10.96 -19.15
CA PHE A 275 1.86 -10.88 -18.04
C PHE A 275 1.93 -12.16 -17.19
N LEU A 276 2.57 -12.07 -16.03
CA LEU A 276 2.79 -13.18 -15.11
C LEU A 276 2.48 -12.75 -13.68
N ASN A 277 1.66 -13.53 -12.97
CA ASN A 277 1.61 -13.45 -11.52
C ASN A 277 2.92 -14.04 -10.96
N VAL A 278 3.70 -13.24 -10.24
CA VAL A 278 4.98 -13.68 -9.66
C VAL A 278 4.86 -13.95 -8.15
N PHE A 279 3.87 -13.34 -7.49
CA PHE A 279 3.60 -13.54 -6.07
C PHE A 279 2.12 -13.29 -5.75
N SER A 280 1.53 -14.20 -4.97
CA SER A 280 0.18 -14.05 -4.41
C SER A 280 0.17 -14.48 -2.95
N ALA A 281 -0.07 -13.54 -2.04
CA ALA A 281 -0.19 -13.85 -0.61
C ALA A 281 -1.35 -14.81 -0.31
N VAL A 282 -2.48 -14.64 -1.00
CA VAL A 282 -3.68 -15.49 -0.84
C VAL A 282 -3.36 -16.94 -1.20
N SER A 283 -2.67 -17.13 -2.34
CA SER A 283 -2.29 -18.47 -2.81
C SER A 283 -1.05 -19.02 -2.10
N ARG A 284 -0.29 -18.17 -1.40
CA ARG A 284 1.01 -18.47 -0.79
C ARG A 284 2.02 -19.03 -1.80
N VAL A 285 1.92 -18.61 -3.06
CA VAL A 285 2.77 -19.10 -4.14
C VAL A 285 3.73 -17.99 -4.57
N LEU A 286 5.00 -18.36 -4.59
CA LEU A 286 6.05 -17.66 -5.32
C LEU A 286 6.29 -18.40 -6.63
N TYR A 287 5.99 -17.77 -7.77
CA TYR A 287 6.12 -18.43 -9.07
C TYR A 287 7.55 -18.31 -9.58
N ARG A 288 8.47 -19.09 -8.98
CA ARG A 288 9.92 -19.05 -9.26
C ARG A 288 10.30 -19.19 -10.75
N LYS A 289 9.48 -19.92 -11.53
CA LYS A 289 9.68 -20.10 -12.97
C LYS A 289 9.45 -18.81 -13.78
N ASN A 290 8.75 -17.82 -13.22
CA ASN A 290 8.36 -16.60 -13.92
C ASN A 290 9.43 -15.49 -13.83
N TYR A 291 10.49 -15.70 -13.06
CA TYR A 291 11.56 -14.72 -12.90
C TYR A 291 12.49 -14.67 -14.12
N PRO A 292 13.20 -13.55 -14.36
CA PRO A 292 14.37 -13.51 -15.23
C PRO A 292 15.35 -14.66 -14.95
N PRO A 293 15.88 -15.36 -15.97
CA PRO A 293 16.96 -16.33 -15.76
C PRO A 293 18.13 -15.73 -14.97
N ALA A 294 18.49 -14.47 -15.25
CA ALA A 294 19.52 -13.74 -14.53
C ALA A 294 19.24 -13.64 -13.04
N VAL A 295 17.98 -13.42 -12.61
CA VAL A 295 17.66 -13.24 -11.19
C VAL A 295 17.19 -14.52 -10.49
N ARG A 296 16.78 -15.55 -11.24
CA ARG A 296 16.28 -16.83 -10.70
C ARG A 296 17.24 -17.49 -9.72
N SER A 297 18.54 -17.38 -9.98
CA SER A 297 19.60 -17.93 -9.12
C SER A 297 19.52 -17.32 -7.71
N PHE A 298 19.25 -16.02 -7.57
CA PHE A 298 19.22 -15.29 -6.31
C PHE A 298 17.93 -15.44 -5.47
N ILE A 299 16.99 -16.28 -5.89
CA ILE A 299 15.82 -16.61 -5.08
C ILE A 299 16.29 -17.45 -3.88
N LEU A 300 16.08 -16.95 -2.67
CA LEU A 300 16.46 -17.66 -1.45
C LEU A 300 15.79 -19.04 -1.42
N SER A 301 16.60 -20.07 -1.23
CA SER A 301 16.07 -21.42 -1.01
C SER A 301 15.24 -21.41 0.28
N PRO A 302 14.07 -22.07 0.34
CA PRO A 302 13.22 -22.05 1.54
C PRO A 302 13.92 -22.55 2.81
N ASN A 303 15.08 -23.19 2.69
CA ASN A 303 15.81 -23.88 3.75
C ASN A 303 17.14 -23.23 4.17
N LYS A 304 17.36 -21.94 3.89
CA LYS A 304 18.53 -21.20 4.42
C LYS A 304 18.14 -19.80 4.88
N VAL A 305 17.35 -19.74 5.94
CA VAL A 305 17.34 -18.59 6.85
C VAL A 305 17.81 -19.16 8.19
N THR A 306 19.12 -19.11 8.41
CA THR A 306 19.73 -19.20 9.75
C THR A 306 19.69 -17.82 10.40
#